data_AF-A0AAI9TA11-F1
#
_entry.id   AF-A0AAI9TA11-F1
#
_cell.length_a   1.000
_cell.length_b   1.000
_cell.length_c   1.000
_cell.angle_alpha   90.00
_cell.angle_beta   90.00
_cell.angle_gamma   90.00
#
_symmetry.space_group_name_H-M   'P 1'
#
loop_
_entity.id
_entity.type
_entity.pdbx_description
1 polymer ?
#
loop_
_entity_poly.entity_id
_entity_poly.type
_entity_poly.pdbx_seq_one_letter_code
_entity_poly.pdbx_strand_id
1 'polypeptide(L)'
;MPEITCDEDLPKLLNTPTKQVKWAKKLIVKHLGSAVDRVDRPPMQGMFSRTFFLILKDKQQFKDLPLWVAHYDLNEVNVLIDEDCNVTGLIDWELSTPLPFGICFGRIHTYAGEYSGGEFCVPDEFEDAERAFWHELFDGMPTEIHRKLKGEMNLVQDAVILGTLLDCLAFENGKVIVGNVAKKALPNLLTEQIPFIRGQGPPYRD
;
A
#
# COMPACT_ATOMS: atom_id res chain seq x y z
N MET A 1 -3.43 6.72 -25.59
CA MET A 1 -4.75 6.20 -25.12
C MET A 1 -5.77 7.33 -25.24
N PRO A 2 -7.07 7.05 -25.46
CA PRO A 2 -8.08 8.09 -25.42
C PRO A 2 -8.20 8.68 -24.01
N GLU A 3 -8.23 10.00 -23.95
CA GLU A 3 -8.44 10.81 -22.75
C GLU A 3 -9.81 10.50 -22.14
N ILE A 4 -9.90 10.48 -20.80
CA ILE A 4 -11.16 10.23 -20.10
C ILE A 4 -11.46 11.44 -19.25
N THR A 5 -12.45 12.16 -19.73
CA THR A 5 -12.86 13.43 -19.16
C THR A 5 -14.06 13.25 -18.24
N CYS A 6 -14.88 12.22 -18.47
CA CYS A 6 -16.08 11.92 -17.68
C CYS A 6 -16.25 10.41 -17.42
N ASP A 7 -17.26 10.03 -16.64
CA ASP A 7 -17.44 8.62 -16.24
C ASP A 7 -17.82 7.73 -17.45
N GLU A 8 -18.40 8.31 -18.50
CA GLU A 8 -18.82 7.64 -19.72
C GLU A 8 -17.67 6.99 -20.51
N ASP A 9 -16.43 7.49 -20.35
CA ASP A 9 -15.26 7.00 -21.09
C ASP A 9 -14.62 5.72 -20.48
N LEU A 10 -15.16 5.26 -19.33
CA LEU A 10 -14.73 4.06 -18.63
C LEU A 10 -15.32 2.77 -19.24
N PRO A 11 -14.75 1.58 -18.97
CA PRO A 11 -15.37 0.33 -19.38
C PRO A 11 -16.76 0.24 -18.75
N LYS A 12 -17.72 -0.38 -19.43
CA LYS A 12 -19.12 -0.51 -18.95
C LYS A 12 -19.24 -1.08 -17.54
N LEU A 13 -18.22 -1.78 -17.06
CA LEU A 13 -18.13 -2.33 -15.71
C LEU A 13 -17.81 -1.29 -14.62
N LEU A 14 -17.31 -0.10 -14.98
CA LEU A 14 -16.82 0.96 -14.08
C LEU A 14 -17.32 2.37 -14.46
N ASN A 15 -18.10 2.53 -15.53
CA ASN A 15 -18.54 3.82 -16.08
C ASN A 15 -19.58 4.60 -15.28
N THR A 16 -19.75 4.25 -14.01
CA THR A 16 -20.46 5.07 -13.04
C THR A 16 -19.82 4.89 -11.67
N PRO A 17 -19.93 5.88 -10.76
CA PRO A 17 -19.41 5.77 -9.39
C PRO A 17 -19.92 4.52 -8.66
N THR A 18 -21.21 4.20 -8.83
CA THR A 18 -21.84 3.02 -8.24
C THR A 18 -21.20 1.71 -8.71
N LYS A 19 -20.82 1.64 -9.98
CA LYS A 19 -20.18 0.47 -10.56
C LYS A 19 -18.73 0.29 -10.06
N GLN A 20 -18.00 1.39 -9.91
CA GLN A 20 -16.65 1.41 -9.32
C GLN A 20 -16.68 0.89 -7.88
N VAL A 21 -17.57 1.44 -7.05
CA VAL A 21 -17.78 0.97 -5.67
C VAL A 21 -18.12 -0.51 -5.64
N LYS A 22 -19.05 -0.98 -6.48
CA LYS A 22 -19.44 -2.39 -6.54
C LYS A 22 -18.25 -3.31 -6.86
N TRP A 23 -17.34 -2.87 -7.73
CA TRP A 23 -16.17 -3.66 -8.10
C TRP A 23 -15.12 -3.68 -6.99
N ALA A 24 -14.84 -2.54 -6.36
CA ALA A 24 -13.94 -2.46 -5.20
C ALA A 24 -14.42 -3.33 -4.03
N LYS A 25 -15.73 -3.33 -3.72
CA LYS A 25 -16.32 -4.23 -2.70
C LYS A 25 -16.06 -5.71 -3.00
N LYS A 26 -16.05 -6.11 -4.28
CA LYS A 26 -15.77 -7.51 -4.67
C LYS A 26 -14.32 -7.90 -4.43
N LEU A 27 -13.37 -7.02 -4.76
CA LEU A 27 -11.96 -7.28 -4.51
C LEU A 27 -11.68 -7.43 -3.02
N ILE A 28 -12.24 -6.53 -2.20
CA ILE A 28 -12.10 -6.57 -0.74
C ILE A 28 -12.63 -7.88 -0.16
N VAL A 29 -13.84 -8.32 -0.53
CA VAL A 29 -14.37 -9.61 -0.04
C VAL A 29 -13.48 -10.77 -0.48
N LYS A 30 -12.99 -10.74 -1.72
CA LYS A 30 -12.17 -11.83 -2.27
C LYS A 30 -10.80 -11.94 -1.59
N HIS A 31 -10.16 -10.82 -1.29
CA HIS A 31 -8.77 -10.78 -0.86
C HIS A 31 -8.60 -10.58 0.64
N LEU A 32 -9.55 -9.92 1.31
CA LEU A 32 -9.50 -9.61 2.74
C LEU A 32 -10.55 -10.36 3.55
N GLY A 33 -11.45 -11.11 2.91
CA GLY A 33 -12.54 -11.83 3.60
C GLY A 33 -13.56 -10.91 4.29
N SER A 34 -13.42 -9.59 4.17
CA SER A 34 -14.27 -8.60 4.83
C SER A 34 -15.26 -7.93 3.86
N ALA A 35 -16.37 -7.43 4.38
CA ALA A 35 -17.34 -6.65 3.61
C ALA A 35 -17.05 -5.15 3.73
N VAL A 36 -17.56 -4.33 2.81
CA VAL A 36 -17.47 -2.86 2.92
C VAL A 36 -18.76 -2.29 3.51
N ASP A 37 -18.64 -1.67 4.67
CA ASP A 37 -19.72 -0.99 5.39
C ASP A 37 -20.08 0.35 4.77
N ARG A 38 -19.10 1.24 4.59
CA ARG A 38 -19.32 2.60 4.08
C ARG A 38 -18.28 2.96 3.03
N VAL A 39 -18.67 3.85 2.13
CA VAL A 39 -17.78 4.41 1.12
C VAL A 39 -17.89 5.92 1.20
N ASP A 40 -16.77 6.59 1.47
CA ASP A 40 -16.70 8.05 1.57
C ASP A 40 -15.87 8.62 0.41
N ARG A 41 -16.06 9.90 0.10
CA ARG A 41 -15.18 10.67 -0.79
C ARG A 41 -14.34 11.62 0.06
N PRO A 42 -13.10 11.92 -0.34
CA PRO A 42 -12.32 12.93 0.33
C PRO A 42 -13.00 14.30 0.24
N PRO A 43 -12.79 15.17 1.25
CA PRO A 43 -13.15 16.56 1.12
C PRO A 43 -12.41 17.16 -0.10
N MET A 44 -13.09 18.05 -0.82
CA MET A 44 -12.56 18.68 -2.03
C MET A 44 -11.30 19.50 -1.71
N GLN A 45 -10.12 19.00 -2.08
CA GLN A 45 -8.84 19.71 -2.02
C GLN A 45 -8.25 19.74 -3.43
N GLY A 46 -8.25 20.90 -4.10
CA GLY A 46 -7.60 21.06 -5.42
C GLY A 46 -8.14 20.14 -6.54
N MET A 47 -7.41 20.06 -7.66
CA MET A 47 -7.86 19.35 -8.86
C MET A 47 -8.06 17.84 -8.64
N PHE A 48 -9.28 17.39 -8.98
CA PHE A 48 -9.68 16.02 -9.35
C PHE A 48 -9.22 14.85 -8.46
N SER A 49 -9.56 14.85 -7.17
CA SER A 49 -9.57 13.57 -6.43
C SER A 49 -10.86 12.78 -6.73
N ARG A 50 -10.75 11.70 -7.53
CA ARG A 50 -11.79 10.67 -7.75
C ARG A 50 -11.60 9.48 -6.79
N THR A 51 -10.92 9.70 -5.68
CA THR A 51 -10.61 8.70 -4.65
C THR A 51 -11.84 8.33 -3.82
N PHE A 52 -11.96 7.07 -3.45
CA PHE A 52 -12.97 6.58 -2.49
C PHE A 52 -12.26 6.02 -1.26
N PHE A 53 -12.73 6.42 -0.08
CA PHE A 53 -12.37 5.76 1.17
C PHE A 53 -13.35 4.62 1.44
N LEU A 54 -12.85 3.39 1.50
CA LEU A 54 -13.65 2.20 1.78
C LEU A 54 -13.51 1.86 3.26
N ILE A 55 -14.62 1.85 3.98
CA ILE A 55 -14.69 1.47 5.40
C ILE A 55 -15.21 0.03 5.46
N LEU A 56 -14.38 -0.88 5.96
CA LEU A 56 -14.72 -2.30 6.09
C LEU A 56 -15.73 -2.55 7.21
N LYS A 57 -16.49 -3.64 7.15
CA LYS A 57 -17.61 -3.97 8.05
C LYS A 57 -17.15 -4.52 9.38
N ASP A 58 -16.03 -5.20 9.36
CA ASP A 58 -15.21 -5.49 10.53
C ASP A 58 -14.38 -4.27 10.94
N LYS A 59 -14.91 -3.04 10.80
CA LYS A 59 -14.36 -1.70 11.14
C LYS A 59 -13.35 -1.66 12.28
N GLN A 60 -13.45 -2.62 13.18
CA GLN A 60 -12.61 -2.90 14.31
C GLN A 60 -11.17 -3.29 14.00
N GLN A 61 -10.83 -3.96 12.90
CA GLN A 61 -9.46 -4.47 12.77
C GLN A 61 -8.44 -3.33 12.57
N PHE A 62 -8.48 -2.58 11.47
CA PHE A 62 -7.43 -1.56 11.23
C PHE A 62 -7.52 -0.31 12.11
N LYS A 63 -8.69 0.03 12.66
CA LYS A 63 -8.82 1.20 13.54
C LYS A 63 -8.09 1.02 14.88
N ASP A 64 -7.81 -0.23 15.24
CA ASP A 64 -7.11 -0.56 16.47
C ASP A 64 -5.61 -0.30 16.30
N LEU A 65 -5.09 -0.25 15.05
CA LEU A 65 -3.73 0.21 14.78
C LEU A 65 -3.59 1.72 15.05
N PRO A 66 -2.46 2.17 15.62
CA PRO A 66 -2.14 3.58 15.73
C PRO A 66 -2.22 4.35 14.39
N LEU A 67 -2.71 5.60 14.42
CA LEU A 67 -2.71 6.52 13.27
C LEU A 67 -1.41 7.31 13.18
N TRP A 68 -0.77 7.25 12.02
CA TRP A 68 0.55 7.85 11.78
C TRP A 68 0.48 8.72 10.52
N VAL A 69 1.36 9.72 10.43
CA VAL A 69 1.52 10.49 9.19
C VAL A 69 2.25 9.58 8.20
N ALA A 70 1.49 8.98 7.30
CA ALA A 70 2.04 8.20 6.20
C ALA A 70 2.58 9.14 5.14
N HIS A 71 3.76 8.84 4.59
CA HIS A 71 4.29 9.55 3.43
C HIS A 71 3.43 9.34 2.18
N TYR A 72 2.84 8.14 2.07
CA TYR A 72 2.04 7.64 0.95
C TYR A 72 2.80 7.42 -0.36
N ASP A 73 3.78 8.29 -0.67
CA ASP A 73 4.63 8.17 -1.87
C ASP A 73 6.08 7.78 -1.57
N LEU A 74 6.34 6.98 -0.54
CA LEU A 74 7.72 6.63 -0.18
C LEU A 74 8.32 5.72 -1.26
N ASN A 75 9.34 6.22 -1.98
CA ASN A 75 10.05 5.54 -3.06
C ASN A 75 11.51 6.03 -3.10
N GLU A 76 12.33 5.43 -3.97
CA GLU A 76 13.76 5.71 -4.09
C GLU A 76 14.10 7.16 -4.48
N VAL A 77 13.20 7.88 -5.16
CA VAL A 77 13.43 9.29 -5.53
C VAL A 77 13.03 10.28 -4.43
N ASN A 78 12.33 9.82 -3.40
CA ASN A 78 11.85 10.62 -2.28
C ASN A 78 12.70 10.44 -1.00
N VAL A 79 13.79 9.69 -1.08
CA VAL A 79 14.76 9.50 0.01
C VAL A 79 16.08 10.17 -0.35
N LEU A 80 16.51 11.12 0.48
CA LEU A 80 17.80 11.78 0.32
C LEU A 80 18.89 10.97 1.00
N ILE A 81 19.99 10.79 0.28
CA ILE A 81 21.22 10.16 0.79
C ILE A 81 22.39 11.12 0.67
N ASP A 82 23.35 11.04 1.61
CA ASP A 82 24.63 11.74 1.50
C ASP A 82 25.69 10.91 0.72
N GLU A 83 26.91 11.43 0.64
CA GLU A 83 28.04 10.80 -0.07
C GLU A 83 28.48 9.46 0.55
N ASP A 84 28.11 9.21 1.81
CA ASP A 84 28.42 7.99 2.56
C ASP A 84 27.23 7.00 2.57
N CYS A 85 26.21 7.26 1.75
CA CYS A 85 24.97 6.48 1.66
C CYS A 85 24.10 6.50 2.94
N ASN A 86 24.26 7.49 3.81
CA ASN A 86 23.34 7.65 4.95
C ASN A 86 22.05 8.34 4.51
N VAL A 87 20.92 7.85 5.02
CA VAL A 87 19.63 8.53 4.83
C VAL A 87 19.63 9.84 5.62
N THR A 88 19.53 10.97 4.91
CA THR A 88 19.58 12.31 5.50
C THR A 88 18.22 12.98 5.58
N GLY A 89 17.23 12.52 4.81
CA GLY A 89 15.88 13.07 4.86
C GLY A 89 14.90 12.40 3.91
N LEU A 90 13.63 12.69 4.14
CA LEU A 90 12.52 12.34 3.26
C LEU A 90 11.92 13.63 2.69
N ILE A 91 11.63 13.62 1.39
CA ILE A 91 11.06 14.76 0.66
C ILE A 91 9.77 14.36 -0.04
N ASP A 92 9.05 15.35 -0.58
CA ASP A 92 7.83 15.15 -1.35
C ASP A 92 6.63 14.59 -0.55
N TRP A 93 6.33 15.30 0.54
CA TRP A 93 5.24 14.96 1.48
C TRP A 93 3.83 15.34 0.96
N GLU A 94 3.67 15.67 -0.32
CA GLU A 94 2.40 16.24 -0.83
C GLU A 94 1.22 15.27 -0.76
N LEU A 95 1.49 13.95 -0.78
CA LEU A 95 0.48 12.90 -0.62
C LEU A 95 0.34 12.41 0.82
N SER A 96 1.04 13.05 1.77
CA SER A 96 1.04 12.58 3.14
C SER A 96 -0.33 12.67 3.79
N THR A 97 -0.71 11.61 4.52
CA THR A 97 -2.05 11.50 5.10
C THR A 97 -2.04 10.62 6.35
N PRO A 98 -2.87 10.93 7.37
CA PRO A 98 -3.02 10.04 8.52
C PRO A 98 -3.61 8.69 8.10
N LEU A 99 -2.86 7.60 8.29
CA LEU A 99 -3.32 6.23 8.02
C LEU A 99 -3.02 5.31 9.22
N PRO A 100 -3.81 4.24 9.40
CA PRO A 100 -3.41 3.11 10.24
C PRO A 100 -2.00 2.64 9.89
N PHE A 101 -1.20 2.35 10.92
CA PHE A 101 0.13 1.78 10.76
C PHE A 101 0.10 0.54 9.84
N GLY A 102 1.15 0.32 9.05
CA GLY A 102 1.19 -0.79 8.09
C GLY A 102 0.74 -0.41 6.67
N ILE A 103 -0.33 0.39 6.51
CA ILE A 103 -0.90 0.68 5.18
C ILE A 103 0.11 1.38 4.25
N CYS A 104 0.96 2.27 4.78
CA CYS A 104 1.96 2.99 3.98
C CYS A 104 3.13 2.09 3.51
N PHE A 105 3.32 0.93 4.11
CA PHE A 105 4.48 0.08 3.83
C PHE A 105 4.21 -0.93 2.70
N GLY A 106 3.07 -0.81 2.00
CA GLY A 106 2.80 -1.61 0.81
C GLY A 106 3.80 -1.41 -0.34
N ARG A 107 4.59 -0.34 -0.29
CA ARG A 107 5.68 -0.03 -1.22
C ARG A 107 7.03 -0.61 -0.82
N ILE A 108 7.14 -1.34 0.29
CA ILE A 108 8.43 -1.90 0.70
C ILE A 108 9.03 -2.81 -0.37
N HIS A 109 8.17 -3.49 -1.16
CA HIS A 109 8.60 -4.31 -2.28
C HIS A 109 9.31 -3.50 -3.36
N THR A 110 8.86 -2.29 -3.65
CA THR A 110 9.50 -1.42 -4.65
C THR A 110 10.70 -0.68 -4.09
N TYR A 111 10.82 -0.62 -2.76
CA TYR A 111 11.95 0.00 -2.08
C TYR A 111 13.14 -0.97 -1.96
N ALA A 112 12.88 -2.23 -1.65
CA ALA A 112 13.90 -3.29 -1.55
C ALA A 112 14.07 -4.10 -2.85
N GLY A 113 13.08 -4.06 -3.75
CA GLY A 113 13.08 -4.75 -5.03
C GLY A 113 13.16 -3.79 -6.21
N GLU A 114 13.09 -4.33 -7.42
CA GLU A 114 13.24 -3.54 -8.64
C GLU A 114 12.23 -3.94 -9.72
N TYR A 115 11.83 -2.98 -10.55
CA TYR A 115 11.09 -3.26 -11.77
C TYR A 115 12.05 -3.24 -12.97
N SER A 116 12.39 -4.42 -13.49
CA SER A 116 13.31 -4.58 -14.62
C SER A 116 12.68 -5.43 -15.71
N GLY A 117 12.88 -5.04 -16.98
CA GLY A 117 12.35 -5.81 -18.13
C GLY A 117 10.82 -5.95 -18.19
N GLY A 118 10.07 -5.12 -17.44
CA GLY A 118 8.62 -5.24 -17.33
C GLY A 118 8.15 -6.33 -16.34
N GLU A 119 9.03 -6.74 -15.42
CA GLU A 119 8.76 -7.70 -14.35
C GLU A 119 9.26 -7.15 -13.02
N PHE A 120 8.69 -7.66 -11.92
CA PHE A 120 9.19 -7.40 -10.58
C PHE A 120 10.30 -8.39 -10.27
N CYS A 121 11.46 -7.90 -9.86
CA CYS A 121 12.60 -8.70 -9.48
C CYS A 121 12.89 -8.53 -7.99
N VAL A 122 13.24 -9.64 -7.35
CA VAL A 122 13.72 -9.68 -5.96
C VAL A 122 15.24 -9.81 -6.04
N PRO A 123 16.01 -8.74 -5.83
CA PRO A 123 17.48 -8.80 -5.82
C PRO A 123 17.99 -9.65 -4.65
N ASP A 124 19.25 -10.07 -4.73
CA ASP A 124 19.88 -10.91 -3.70
C ASP A 124 19.87 -10.22 -2.32
N GLU A 125 20.00 -8.89 -2.30
CA GLU A 125 20.01 -8.06 -1.09
C GLU A 125 18.60 -7.67 -0.58
N PHE A 126 17.53 -8.09 -1.24
CA PHE A 126 16.16 -7.70 -0.89
C PHE A 126 15.85 -7.99 0.59
N GLU A 127 16.17 -9.21 1.04
CA GLU A 127 15.84 -9.63 2.40
C GLU A 127 16.61 -8.83 3.44
N ASP A 128 17.88 -8.52 3.19
CA ASP A 128 18.70 -7.73 4.10
C ASP A 128 18.15 -6.30 4.20
N ALA A 129 17.79 -5.70 3.07
CA ALA A 129 17.19 -4.36 3.02
C ALA A 129 15.82 -4.30 3.72
N GLU A 130 14.94 -5.27 3.46
CA GLU A 130 13.60 -5.34 4.06
C GLU A 130 13.68 -5.54 5.57
N ARG A 131 14.58 -6.43 6.04
CA ARG A 131 14.80 -6.66 7.47
C ARG A 131 15.36 -5.43 8.16
N ALA A 132 16.38 -4.80 7.57
CA ALA A 132 16.95 -3.57 8.11
C ALA A 132 15.88 -2.49 8.26
N PHE A 133 15.05 -2.29 7.23
CA PHE A 133 13.93 -1.35 7.28
C PHE A 133 12.99 -1.62 8.45
N TRP A 134 12.48 -2.86 8.58
CA TRP A 134 11.52 -3.19 9.63
C TRP A 134 12.12 -3.14 11.03
N HIS A 135 13.39 -3.53 11.19
CA HIS A 135 14.08 -3.46 12.47
C HIS A 135 14.33 -2.01 12.91
N GLU A 136 14.93 -1.19 12.05
CA GLU A 136 15.18 0.22 12.34
C GLU A 136 13.87 0.98 12.60
N LEU A 137 12.83 0.70 11.82
CA LEU A 137 11.50 1.29 12.02
C LEU A 137 10.94 0.97 13.41
N PHE A 138 11.07 -0.28 13.88
CA PHE A 138 10.55 -0.73 15.18
C PHE A 138 11.43 -0.29 16.37
N ASP A 139 12.76 -0.32 16.19
CA ASP A 139 13.71 0.08 17.23
C ASP A 139 13.68 1.60 17.47
N GLY A 140 13.35 2.38 16.45
CA GLY A 140 13.11 3.83 16.55
C GLY A 140 11.78 4.22 17.21
N MET A 141 10.88 3.27 17.50
CA MET A 141 9.55 3.60 18.05
C MET A 141 9.57 3.80 19.57
N PRO A 142 8.67 4.63 20.12
CA PRO A 142 8.38 4.64 21.55
C PRO A 142 7.99 3.24 22.06
N THR A 143 8.51 2.85 23.23
CA THR A 143 8.35 1.49 23.78
C THR A 143 6.90 1.03 23.89
N GLU A 144 5.97 1.93 24.19
CA GLU A 144 4.54 1.62 24.32
C GLU A 144 3.90 1.28 22.97
N ILE A 145 4.27 2.02 21.92
CA ILE A 145 3.82 1.81 20.56
C ILE A 145 4.40 0.50 20.00
N HIS A 146 5.71 0.29 20.19
CA HIS A 146 6.37 -0.96 19.83
C HIS A 146 5.69 -2.18 20.46
N ARG A 147 5.40 -2.12 21.76
CA ARG A 147 4.73 -3.22 22.50
C ARG A 147 3.34 -3.50 21.94
N LYS A 148 2.56 -2.46 21.64
CA LYS A 148 1.22 -2.59 21.06
C LYS A 148 1.28 -3.28 19.70
N LEU A 149 2.10 -2.76 18.78
CA LEU A 149 2.23 -3.29 17.42
C LEU A 149 2.74 -4.73 17.40
N LYS A 150 3.67 -5.10 18.30
CA LYS A 150 4.09 -6.50 18.47
C LYS A 150 2.94 -7.44 18.86
N GLY A 151 1.98 -6.97 19.66
CA GLY A 151 0.78 -7.74 20.01
C GLY A 151 -0.22 -7.88 18.86
N GLU A 152 -0.11 -7.03 17.84
CA GLU A 152 -1.06 -6.90 16.72
C GLU A 152 -0.40 -7.22 15.37
N MET A 153 0.69 -8.00 15.35
CA MET A 153 1.52 -8.13 14.15
C MET A 153 0.78 -8.75 12.95
N ASN A 154 -0.19 -9.64 13.16
CA ASN A 154 -1.05 -10.14 12.07
C ASN A 154 -1.89 -9.02 11.44
N LEU A 155 -2.38 -8.10 12.27
CA LEU A 155 -3.15 -6.96 11.80
C LEU A 155 -2.25 -5.94 11.07
N VAL A 156 -1.01 -5.79 11.52
CA VAL A 156 0.02 -5.03 10.79
C VAL A 156 0.27 -5.66 9.42
N GLN A 157 0.44 -6.98 9.33
CA GLN A 157 0.56 -7.69 8.06
C GLN A 157 -0.64 -7.43 7.14
N ASP A 158 -1.86 -7.57 7.65
CA ASP A 158 -3.08 -7.32 6.86
C ASP A 158 -3.12 -5.88 6.34
N ALA A 159 -2.61 -4.92 7.13
CA ALA A 159 -2.53 -3.52 6.74
C ALA A 159 -1.49 -3.31 5.64
N VAL A 160 -0.32 -3.97 5.71
CA VAL A 160 0.70 -3.95 4.66
C VAL A 160 0.14 -4.52 3.36
N ILE A 161 -0.51 -5.69 3.39
CA ILE A 161 -1.12 -6.31 2.21
C ILE A 161 -2.21 -5.42 1.61
N LEU A 162 -3.01 -4.76 2.43
CA LEU A 162 -3.97 -3.77 1.96
C LEU A 162 -3.26 -2.60 1.27
N GLY A 163 -2.18 -2.08 1.86
CA GLY A 163 -1.32 -1.07 1.26
C GLY A 163 -0.78 -1.49 -0.10
N THR A 164 -0.19 -2.68 -0.20
CA THR A 164 0.36 -3.26 -1.43
C THR A 164 -0.70 -3.38 -2.53
N LEU A 165 -1.89 -3.87 -2.16
CA LEU A 165 -3.01 -3.95 -3.08
C LEU A 165 -3.38 -2.57 -3.61
N LEU A 166 -3.51 -1.57 -2.73
CA LEU A 166 -3.91 -0.21 -3.10
C LEU A 166 -2.85 0.48 -3.97
N ASP A 167 -1.57 0.25 -3.69
CA ASP A 167 -0.46 0.84 -4.45
C ASP A 167 -0.38 0.30 -5.89
N CYS A 168 -0.73 -0.97 -6.09
CA CYS A 168 -0.81 -1.55 -7.44
C CYS A 168 -1.96 -0.95 -8.28
N LEU A 169 -2.86 -0.18 -7.66
CA LEU A 169 -3.98 0.47 -8.35
C LEU A 169 -3.62 1.91 -8.63
N ALA A 170 -3.38 2.22 -9.90
CA ALA A 170 -3.33 3.60 -10.35
C ALA A 170 -4.71 4.04 -10.85
N PHE A 171 -4.95 5.34 -10.78
CA PHE A 171 -6.17 5.93 -11.28
C PHE A 171 -5.85 6.90 -12.41
N GLU A 172 -5.74 6.35 -13.61
CA GLU A 172 -5.56 7.15 -14.82
C GLU A 172 -6.90 7.28 -15.50
N ASN A 173 -7.26 8.51 -15.88
CA ASN A 173 -8.37 8.69 -16.81
C ASN A 173 -9.66 8.06 -16.26
N GLY A 174 -9.98 8.24 -14.97
CA GLY A 174 -11.19 7.68 -14.37
C GLY A 174 -11.21 6.15 -14.21
N LYS A 175 -10.22 5.43 -14.76
CA LYS A 175 -10.10 3.97 -14.72
C LYS A 175 -9.19 3.61 -13.57
N VAL A 176 -9.62 2.65 -12.77
CA VAL A 176 -8.65 1.86 -12.01
C VAL A 176 -7.86 1.08 -13.06
N ILE A 177 -6.61 1.44 -13.21
CA ILE A 177 -5.65 0.72 -14.01
C ILE A 177 -4.70 -0.01 -13.07
N VAL A 178 -4.25 -1.16 -13.54
CA VAL A 178 -3.16 -1.89 -12.90
C VAL A 178 -2.11 -1.96 -13.98
N GLY A 179 -0.95 -1.36 -13.73
CA GLY A 179 0.17 -1.45 -14.66
C GLY A 179 0.46 -2.92 -15.00
N ASN A 180 0.84 -3.23 -16.23
CA ASN A 180 1.06 -4.63 -16.63
C ASN A 180 2.06 -5.35 -15.73
N VAL A 181 3.08 -4.62 -15.27
CA VAL A 181 4.09 -5.11 -14.33
C VAL A 181 3.47 -5.40 -12.97
N ALA A 182 2.80 -4.41 -12.37
CA ALA A 182 2.08 -4.58 -11.10
C ALA A 182 1.05 -5.72 -11.17
N LYS A 183 0.31 -5.86 -12.28
CA LYS A 183 -0.68 -6.92 -12.46
C LYS A 183 -0.05 -8.32 -12.47
N LYS A 184 1.12 -8.46 -13.10
CA LYS A 184 1.88 -9.72 -13.10
C LYS A 184 2.46 -10.03 -11.72
N ALA A 185 2.97 -9.00 -11.04
CA ALA A 185 3.63 -9.14 -9.74
C ALA A 185 2.62 -9.35 -8.61
N LEU A 186 1.41 -8.78 -8.71
CA LEU A 186 0.42 -8.73 -7.63
C LEU A 186 0.15 -10.08 -6.94
N PRO A 187 0.00 -11.23 -7.63
CA PRO A 187 -0.15 -12.51 -6.95
C PRO A 187 1.00 -12.83 -6.00
N ASN A 188 2.25 -12.55 -6.41
CA ASN A 188 3.43 -12.73 -5.57
C ASN A 188 3.50 -11.66 -4.48
N LEU A 189 3.25 -10.39 -4.80
CA LEU A 189 3.30 -9.31 -3.81
C LEU A 189 2.30 -9.53 -2.66
N LEU A 190 1.14 -10.13 -2.94
CA LEU A 190 0.14 -10.47 -1.93
C LEU A 190 0.49 -11.71 -1.09
N THR A 191 1.55 -12.46 -1.42
CA THR A 191 2.06 -13.55 -0.58
C THR A 191 3.21 -13.11 0.34
N GLU A 192 3.56 -11.82 0.32
CA GLU A 192 4.57 -11.27 1.20
C GLU A 192 4.22 -11.52 2.67
N GLN A 193 5.27 -11.74 3.45
CA GLN A 193 5.21 -11.75 4.90
C GLN A 193 6.27 -10.85 5.49
N ILE A 194 5.86 -9.90 6.32
CA ILE A 194 6.80 -9.04 7.03
C ILE A 194 7.70 -9.88 7.96
N PRO A 195 8.97 -9.48 8.18
CA PRO A 195 9.97 -10.28 8.88
C PRO A 195 9.51 -10.77 10.26
N PHE A 196 8.72 -9.97 10.97
CA PHE A 196 8.19 -10.32 12.29
C PHE A 196 7.18 -11.47 12.29
N ILE A 197 6.51 -11.75 11.18
CA ILE A 197 5.60 -12.89 11.02
C ILE A 197 6.34 -14.10 10.44
N ARG A 198 7.14 -13.91 9.39
CA ARG A 198 7.85 -15.03 8.72
C ARG A 198 9.05 -15.57 9.48
N GLY A 199 9.60 -14.80 10.42
CA GLY A 199 10.83 -15.17 11.11
C GLY A 199 11.99 -15.28 10.11
N GLN A 200 12.52 -16.50 9.93
CA GLN A 200 13.61 -16.81 9.00
C GLN A 200 13.12 -17.39 7.65
N GLY A 201 11.80 -17.46 7.43
CA GLY A 201 11.24 -17.87 6.14
C GLY A 201 11.51 -16.83 5.03
N PRO A 202 11.31 -17.19 3.76
CA PRO A 202 11.51 -16.28 2.62
C PRO A 202 10.46 -15.14 2.61
N PRO A 203 10.72 -14.01 1.91
CA PRO A 203 9.83 -12.86 1.91
C PRO A 203 8.44 -13.16 1.33
N TYR A 204 8.39 -14.01 0.31
CA TYR A 204 7.18 -14.39 -0.40
C TYR A 204 6.90 -15.87 -0.17
N ARG A 205 5.63 -16.23 0.08
CA ARG A 205 5.20 -17.64 0.12
C ARG A 205 4.99 -18.19 -1.29
N ASP A 206 5.27 -19.49 -1.44
CA ASP A 206 4.96 -20.31 -2.62
C ASP A 206 3.45 -20.44 -2.89
#